data_AF-A0A0A9YLB8-F1
#
_entry.id   AF-A0A0A9YLB8-F1
#
_cell.length_a   1.000
_cell.length_b   1.000
_cell.length_c   1.000
_cell.angle_alpha   90.00
_cell.angle_beta   90.00
_cell.angle_gamma   90.00
#
_symmetry.space_group_name_H-M   'P 1'
#
loop_
_entity.id
_entity.type
_entity.pdbx_description
1 polymer ?
#
loop_
_entity_poly.entity_id
_entity_poly.type
_entity_poly.pdbx_seq_one_letter_code
_entity_poly.pdbx_strand_id
1 'polypeptide(L)'
;MFSLRKHVSPSVLSATLQATTKMMQAKENIPMFINEDLLSILEHICHVTQKEPQVMAQVANCVNSLTSVSGYTQAIVKSNVVQLLVDNISTNSTCLPLVKNTLTLLTNVSQDTQVIPVFCGPKTMKAIVQATEVNYNNKEVLDLAATALRTYSTDEDIYSALQSNVVVTPEFADSVAKLSSLMLIEENVPKVVSNNGINLLLYAVKAAATEEPTEVSTKILVSSLRALSRSCIDEKKIYAVMQAGGVTAFLSTLSTHGQNVDVTISALQALESMITRPENVEFLLRC
;
A
#
# COMPACT_ATOMS: atom_id res chain seq x y z
N MET A 1 31.81 -10.47 3.24
CA MET A 1 30.88 -11.26 4.08
C MET A 1 31.17 -11.11 5.57
N PHE A 2 32.38 -11.47 6.05
CA PHE A 2 32.73 -11.34 7.49
C PHE A 2 32.55 -9.93 8.09
N SER A 3 32.73 -8.86 7.31
CA SER A 3 32.50 -7.48 7.76
C SER A 3 31.04 -7.17 8.07
N LEU A 4 30.08 -7.79 7.37
CA LEU A 4 28.64 -7.55 7.53
C LEU A 4 28.07 -8.16 8.81
N ARG A 5 28.73 -9.18 9.39
CA ARG A 5 28.32 -9.82 10.65
C ARG A 5 28.85 -9.13 11.90
N LYS A 6 29.81 -8.21 11.77
CA LYS A 6 30.33 -7.45 12.91
C LYS A 6 29.44 -6.24 13.17
N HIS A 7 29.42 -5.74 14.41
CA HIS A 7 28.77 -4.45 14.71
C HIS A 7 29.49 -3.31 13.98
N VAL A 8 28.99 -2.97 12.80
CA VAL A 8 29.43 -1.84 11.98
C VAL A 8 28.38 -0.73 12.03
N SER A 9 28.81 0.51 11.83
CA SER A 9 27.87 1.63 11.78
C SER A 9 26.84 1.45 10.64
N PRO A 10 25.62 1.99 10.78
CA PRO A 10 24.59 1.92 9.74
C PRO A 10 25.06 2.43 8.37
N SER A 11 25.92 3.46 8.36
CA SER A 11 26.52 4.00 7.13
C SER A 11 27.43 3.01 6.42
N VAL A 12 28.26 2.27 7.17
CA VAL A 12 29.16 1.26 6.61
C VAL A 12 28.38 0.05 6.12
N LEU A 13 27.36 -0.38 6.86
CA LEU A 13 26.45 -1.44 6.40
C LEU A 13 25.76 -1.05 5.09
N SER A 14 25.20 0.17 5.01
CA SER A 14 24.54 0.67 3.80
C SER A 14 25.48 0.70 2.60
N ALA A 15 26.69 1.25 2.77
CA ALA A 15 27.70 1.30 1.70
C ALA A 15 28.12 -0.11 1.25
N THR A 16 28.29 -1.04 2.20
CA THR A 16 28.67 -2.42 1.89
C THR A 16 27.54 -3.14 1.13
N LEU A 17 26.29 -3.02 1.58
CA LEU A 17 25.13 -3.60 0.88
C LEU A 17 24.97 -3.02 -0.53
N GLN A 18 25.20 -1.72 -0.70
CA GLN A 18 25.16 -1.08 -2.01
C GLN A 18 26.26 -1.61 -2.94
N ALA A 19 27.49 -1.79 -2.43
CA ALA A 19 28.58 -2.39 -3.20
C ALA A 19 28.27 -3.85 -3.58
N THR A 20 27.77 -4.66 -2.65
CA THR A 20 27.32 -6.03 -2.91
C THR A 20 26.23 -6.06 -3.99
N THR A 21 25.24 -5.17 -3.89
CA THR A 21 24.15 -5.05 -4.86
C THR A 21 24.67 -4.72 -6.26
N LYS A 22 25.65 -3.80 -6.37
CA LYS A 22 26.31 -3.45 -7.64
C LYS A 22 27.05 -4.65 -8.23
N MET A 23 27.75 -5.43 -7.43
CA MET A 23 28.44 -6.64 -7.90
C MET A 23 27.47 -7.70 -8.44
N MET A 24 26.26 -7.79 -7.85
CA MET A 24 25.21 -8.70 -8.30
C MET A 24 24.45 -8.22 -9.56
N GLN A 25 24.76 -7.04 -10.10
CA GLN A 25 24.22 -6.62 -11.40
C GLN A 25 24.69 -7.55 -12.53
N ALA A 26 25.89 -8.11 -12.40
CA ALA A 26 26.36 -9.23 -13.20
C ALA A 26 25.78 -10.53 -12.62
N LYS A 27 24.80 -11.13 -13.32
CA LYS A 27 24.02 -12.27 -12.83
C LYS A 27 24.87 -13.49 -12.51
N GLU A 28 25.99 -13.66 -13.21
CA GLU A 28 26.99 -14.70 -12.99
C GLU A 28 27.65 -14.63 -11.59
N ASN A 29 27.59 -13.49 -10.90
CA ASN A 29 28.14 -13.34 -9.56
C ASN A 29 27.16 -13.79 -8.46
N ILE A 30 25.85 -13.85 -8.75
CA ILE A 30 24.82 -14.19 -7.74
C ILE A 30 25.05 -15.56 -7.08
N PRO A 31 25.37 -16.64 -7.82
CA PRO A 31 25.64 -17.95 -7.22
C PRO A 31 26.76 -17.91 -6.16
N MET A 32 27.80 -17.11 -6.38
CA MET A 32 28.89 -16.94 -5.41
C MET A 32 28.36 -16.38 -4.10
N PHE A 33 27.54 -15.32 -4.12
CA PHE A 33 26.99 -14.74 -2.90
C PHE A 33 26.04 -15.66 -2.16
N ILE A 34 25.22 -16.43 -2.89
CA ILE A 34 24.33 -17.43 -2.28
C ILE A 34 25.15 -18.54 -1.59
N ASN A 35 26.19 -19.06 -2.26
CA ASN A 35 27.07 -20.07 -1.69
C ASN A 35 27.84 -19.58 -0.46
N GLU A 36 28.12 -18.27 -0.40
CA GLU A 36 28.76 -17.58 0.73
C GLU A 36 27.75 -17.13 1.82
N ASP A 37 26.57 -17.73 1.86
CA ASP A 37 25.56 -17.55 2.91
C ASP A 37 25.06 -16.09 3.05
N LEU A 38 24.90 -15.38 1.92
CA LEU A 38 24.40 -14.00 1.93
C LEU A 38 23.01 -13.88 2.57
N LEU A 39 22.12 -14.84 2.34
CA LEU A 39 20.76 -14.75 2.87
C LEU A 39 20.72 -14.75 4.41
N SER A 40 21.51 -15.60 5.07
CA SER A 40 21.63 -15.56 6.54
C SER A 40 22.23 -14.25 7.04
N ILE A 41 23.19 -13.68 6.29
CA ILE A 41 23.77 -12.37 6.62
C ILE A 41 22.72 -11.25 6.50
N LEU A 42 21.93 -11.24 5.43
CA LEU A 42 20.88 -10.24 5.25
C LEU A 42 19.78 -10.37 6.32
N GLU A 43 19.39 -11.60 6.67
CA GLU A 43 18.47 -11.86 7.78
C GLU A 43 19.03 -11.32 9.12
N HIS A 44 20.30 -11.59 9.42
CA HIS A 44 20.95 -11.05 10.60
C HIS A 44 20.94 -9.51 10.62
N ILE A 45 21.27 -8.87 9.48
CA ILE A 45 21.24 -7.41 9.34
C ILE A 45 19.82 -6.90 9.62
N CYS A 46 18.80 -7.51 9.02
CA CYS A 46 17.40 -7.15 9.26
C CYS A 46 17.07 -7.12 10.76
N HIS A 47 17.54 -8.10 11.55
CA HIS A 47 17.31 -8.12 12.99
C HIS A 47 18.04 -7.01 13.76
N VAL A 48 19.30 -6.71 13.42
CA VAL A 48 20.09 -5.72 14.17
C VAL A 48 19.80 -4.28 13.73
N THR A 49 19.26 -4.06 12.53
CA THR A 49 19.01 -2.71 11.97
C THR A 49 17.53 -2.40 11.71
N GLN A 50 16.59 -3.04 12.41
CA GLN A 50 15.14 -2.81 12.22
C GLN A 50 14.72 -1.34 12.33
N LYS A 51 15.44 -0.54 13.13
CA LYS A 51 15.17 0.89 13.35
C LYS A 51 15.88 1.82 12.35
N GLU A 52 16.66 1.25 11.42
CA GLU A 52 17.46 2.00 10.45
C GLU A 52 16.86 1.80 9.05
N PRO A 53 15.79 2.52 8.68
CA PRO A 53 15.03 2.22 7.46
C PRO A 53 15.85 2.36 6.18
N GLN A 54 16.90 3.19 6.19
CA GLN A 54 17.83 3.32 5.07
C GLN A 54 18.67 2.06 4.86
N VAL A 55 19.10 1.39 5.94
CA VAL A 55 19.81 0.11 5.85
C VAL A 55 18.86 -0.96 5.34
N MET A 56 17.64 -1.03 5.89
CA MET A 56 16.61 -1.97 5.45
C MET A 56 16.27 -1.79 3.96
N ALA A 57 16.25 -0.55 3.47
CA ALA A 57 16.05 -0.27 2.05
C ALA A 57 17.17 -0.88 1.17
N GLN A 58 18.43 -0.83 1.65
CA GLN A 58 19.55 -1.48 0.95
C GLN A 58 19.49 -3.00 1.06
N VAL A 59 19.00 -3.55 2.18
CA VAL A 59 18.73 -5.00 2.28
C VAL A 59 17.68 -5.41 1.24
N ALA A 60 16.56 -4.71 1.16
CA ALA A 60 15.52 -4.98 0.15
C ALA A 60 16.07 -4.90 -1.28
N ASN A 61 16.90 -3.90 -1.57
CA ASN A 61 17.56 -3.75 -2.87
C ASN A 61 18.50 -4.93 -3.19
N CYS A 62 19.27 -5.36 -2.19
CA CYS A 62 20.17 -6.50 -2.29
C CYS A 62 19.39 -7.79 -2.59
N VAL A 63 18.28 -8.04 -1.89
CA VAL A 63 17.41 -9.20 -2.13
C VAL A 63 16.75 -9.11 -3.51
N ASN A 64 16.32 -7.93 -3.95
CA ASN A 64 15.79 -7.74 -5.30
C ASN A 64 16.77 -8.20 -6.38
N SER A 65 18.05 -7.88 -6.27
CA SER A 65 19.05 -8.38 -7.22
C SER A 65 19.11 -9.91 -7.28
N LEU A 66 18.93 -10.60 -6.14
CA LEU A 66 18.89 -12.06 -6.09
C LEU A 66 17.68 -12.64 -6.85
N THR A 67 16.55 -11.93 -6.85
CA THR A 67 15.34 -12.36 -7.61
C THR A 67 15.51 -12.29 -9.13
N SER A 68 16.58 -11.68 -9.64
CA SER A 68 16.83 -11.55 -11.08
C SER A 68 17.32 -12.82 -11.77
N VAL A 69 17.67 -13.85 -10.97
CA VAL A 69 18.11 -15.18 -11.42
C VAL A 69 17.09 -16.22 -10.99
N SER A 70 16.55 -16.95 -11.96
CA SER A 70 15.61 -18.04 -11.70
C SER A 70 16.26 -19.13 -10.85
N GLY A 71 15.49 -19.72 -9.93
CA GLY A 71 15.94 -20.81 -9.06
C GLY A 71 16.31 -20.39 -7.63
N TYR A 72 16.53 -19.10 -7.36
CA TYR A 72 16.84 -18.62 -5.99
C TYR A 72 15.62 -18.15 -5.19
N THR A 73 14.45 -17.95 -5.82
CA THR A 73 13.24 -17.46 -5.15
C THR A 73 12.88 -18.28 -3.91
N GLN A 74 12.91 -19.62 -4.01
CA GLN A 74 12.62 -20.51 -2.89
C GLN A 74 13.63 -20.36 -1.74
N ALA A 75 14.91 -20.13 -2.04
CA ALA A 75 15.93 -19.91 -1.01
C ALA A 75 15.70 -18.57 -0.30
N ILE A 76 15.39 -17.51 -1.06
CA ILE A 76 15.09 -16.17 -0.54
C ILE A 76 13.88 -16.21 0.41
N VAL A 77 12.83 -16.93 0.05
CA VAL A 77 11.61 -17.04 0.85
C VAL A 77 11.85 -17.83 2.14
N LYS A 78 12.67 -18.89 2.07
CA LYS A 78 13.05 -19.69 3.24
C LYS A 78 13.90 -18.94 4.27
N SER A 79 14.64 -17.90 3.86
CA SER A 79 15.53 -17.15 4.76
C SER A 79 14.85 -16.07 5.59
N ASN A 80 13.51 -16.03 5.62
CA ASN A 80 12.67 -15.08 6.39
C ASN A 80 12.90 -13.57 6.08
N VAL A 81 13.89 -13.23 5.25
CA VAL A 81 14.29 -11.85 4.96
C VAL A 81 13.15 -11.04 4.33
N VAL A 82 12.35 -11.67 3.47
CA VAL A 82 11.18 -11.04 2.84
C VAL A 82 10.15 -10.65 3.90
N GLN A 83 9.85 -11.54 4.84
CA GLN A 83 8.88 -11.26 5.90
C GLN A 83 9.37 -10.14 6.82
N LEU A 84 10.66 -10.12 7.17
CA LEU A 84 11.25 -9.05 7.96
C LEU A 84 11.15 -7.69 7.26
N LEU A 85 11.29 -7.65 5.93
CA LEU A 85 11.11 -6.42 5.15
C LEU A 85 9.64 -5.98 5.08
N VAL A 86 8.71 -6.91 4.92
CA VAL A 86 7.25 -6.66 4.99
C VAL A 86 6.85 -6.08 6.35
N ASP A 87 7.37 -6.65 7.44
CA ASP A 87 7.14 -6.14 8.79
C ASP A 87 7.75 -4.72 8.95
N ASN A 88 8.89 -4.46 8.30
CA ASN A 88 9.58 -3.17 8.42
C ASN A 88 8.84 -2.03 7.70
N ILE A 89 8.26 -2.26 6.52
CA ILE A 89 7.45 -1.23 5.85
C ILE A 89 6.20 -0.84 6.65
N SER A 90 5.71 -1.72 7.52
CA SER A 90 4.58 -1.43 8.43
C SER A 90 4.96 -0.47 9.58
N THR A 91 6.24 -0.25 9.83
CA THR A 91 6.71 0.69 10.86
C THR A 91 7.50 1.86 10.29
N ASN A 92 7.96 1.73 9.03
CA ASN A 92 8.79 2.71 8.34
C ASN A 92 8.22 3.08 6.95
N SER A 93 6.89 3.17 6.83
CA SER A 93 6.19 3.45 5.56
C SER A 93 6.50 4.82 4.95
N THR A 94 7.12 5.74 5.69
CA THR A 94 7.61 7.04 5.19
C THR A 94 8.95 6.92 4.46
N CYS A 95 9.69 5.81 4.62
CA CYS A 95 10.94 5.58 3.92
C CYS A 95 10.68 5.08 2.51
N LEU A 96 10.56 6.01 1.56
CA LEU A 96 10.21 5.72 0.18
C LEU A 96 11.09 4.63 -0.50
N PRO A 97 12.43 4.64 -0.36
CA PRO A 97 13.26 3.58 -0.94
C PRO A 97 12.96 2.18 -0.38
N LEU A 98 12.71 2.08 0.93
CA LEU A 98 12.36 0.82 1.57
C LEU A 98 11.01 0.30 1.05
N VAL A 99 10.00 1.16 1.01
CA VAL A 99 8.66 0.82 0.51
C VAL A 99 8.73 0.32 -0.93
N LYS A 100 9.35 1.09 -1.83
CA LYS A 100 9.50 0.71 -3.24
C LYS A 100 10.21 -0.62 -3.40
N ASN A 101 11.38 -0.78 -2.77
CA ASN A 101 12.16 -2.01 -2.90
C ASN A 101 11.41 -3.22 -2.33
N THR A 102 10.65 -3.07 -1.26
CA THR A 102 9.86 -4.16 -0.66
C THR A 102 8.67 -4.55 -1.52
N LEU A 103 7.94 -3.58 -2.10
CA LEU A 103 6.83 -3.87 -3.02
C LEU A 103 7.32 -4.51 -4.33
N THR A 104 8.45 -4.04 -4.86
CA THR A 104 9.13 -4.68 -6.00
C THR A 104 9.55 -6.11 -5.65
N LEU A 105 10.08 -6.33 -4.44
CA LEU A 105 10.47 -7.66 -3.98
C LEU A 105 9.28 -8.61 -3.93
N LEU A 106 8.16 -8.17 -3.33
CA LEU A 106 6.91 -8.93 -3.27
C LEU A 106 6.41 -9.30 -4.68
N THR A 107 6.53 -8.38 -5.64
CA THR A 107 6.16 -8.61 -7.04
C THR A 107 7.09 -9.64 -7.69
N ASN A 108 8.41 -9.52 -7.48
CA ASN A 108 9.39 -10.41 -8.09
C ASN A 108 9.30 -11.85 -7.54
N VAL A 109 9.15 -12.01 -6.23
CA VAL A 109 9.04 -13.37 -5.64
C VAL A 109 7.74 -14.05 -6.01
N SER A 110 6.69 -13.28 -6.31
CA SER A 110 5.40 -13.83 -6.74
C SER A 110 5.38 -14.48 -8.12
N GLN A 111 6.44 -14.27 -8.93
CA GLN A 111 6.60 -14.95 -10.21
C GLN A 111 6.71 -16.48 -10.03
N ASP A 112 7.14 -16.93 -8.84
CA ASP A 112 7.00 -18.32 -8.42
C ASP A 112 5.68 -18.49 -7.65
N THR A 113 4.68 -19.09 -8.30
CA THR A 113 3.34 -19.25 -7.73
C THR A 113 3.31 -20.08 -6.43
N GLN A 114 4.35 -20.90 -6.18
CA GLN A 114 4.45 -21.67 -4.93
C GLN A 114 4.74 -20.78 -3.71
N VAL A 115 5.21 -19.56 -3.93
CA VAL A 115 5.54 -18.59 -2.88
C VAL A 115 4.32 -17.80 -2.42
N ILE A 116 3.30 -17.64 -3.27
CA ILE A 116 2.12 -16.82 -2.99
C ILE A 116 1.47 -17.19 -1.64
N PRO A 117 1.23 -18.47 -1.30
CA PRO A 117 0.62 -18.84 -0.02
C PRO A 117 1.41 -18.43 1.22
N VAL A 118 2.73 -18.20 1.10
CA VAL A 118 3.58 -17.80 2.22
C VAL A 118 3.30 -16.36 2.64
N PHE A 119 2.99 -15.49 1.68
CA PHE A 119 2.74 -14.06 1.92
C PHE A 119 1.28 -13.66 1.73
N CYS A 120 0.42 -14.56 1.27
CA CYS A 120 -1.03 -14.35 1.22
C CYS A 120 -1.60 -14.41 2.64
N GLY A 121 -1.73 -13.26 3.30
CA GLY A 121 -2.30 -13.20 4.64
C GLY A 121 -2.42 -11.78 5.21
N PRO A 122 -3.04 -11.66 6.40
CA PRO A 122 -3.39 -10.35 6.97
C PRO A 122 -2.21 -9.42 7.21
N LYS A 123 -1.04 -9.98 7.54
CA LYS A 123 0.19 -9.18 7.81
C LYS A 123 0.68 -8.48 6.55
N THR A 124 0.87 -9.22 5.46
CA THR A 124 1.31 -8.65 4.17
C THR A 124 0.29 -7.64 3.65
N MET A 125 -1.00 -7.99 3.74
CA MET A 125 -2.08 -7.07 3.36
C MET A 125 -1.99 -5.76 4.12
N LYS A 126 -1.90 -5.82 5.46
CA LYS A 126 -1.79 -4.65 6.33
C LYS A 126 -0.57 -3.79 5.98
N ALA A 127 0.57 -4.43 5.71
CA ALA A 127 1.81 -3.76 5.32
C ALA A 127 1.65 -2.99 4.00
N ILE A 128 1.04 -3.61 2.97
CA ILE A 128 0.81 -2.96 1.68
C ILE A 128 -0.21 -1.81 1.82
N VAL A 129 -1.32 -2.03 2.54
CA VAL A 129 -2.33 -0.99 2.81
C VAL A 129 -1.70 0.22 3.49
N GLN A 130 -0.90 0.00 4.54
CA GLN A 130 -0.22 1.09 5.23
C GLN A 130 0.77 1.83 4.33
N ALA A 131 1.50 1.13 3.46
CA ALA A 131 2.37 1.76 2.47
C ALA A 131 1.59 2.67 1.51
N THR A 132 0.40 2.24 1.05
CA THR A 132 -0.45 3.06 0.17
C THR A 132 -1.06 4.27 0.87
N GLU A 133 -1.41 4.15 2.15
CA GLU A 133 -2.04 5.25 2.90
C GLU A 133 -1.05 6.38 3.17
N VAL A 134 0.21 6.05 3.49
CA VAL A 134 1.27 7.03 3.74
C VAL A 134 1.82 7.62 2.44
N ASN A 135 1.85 6.86 1.34
CA ASN A 135 2.41 7.28 0.05
C ASN A 135 1.32 7.53 -1.00
N TYR A 136 0.17 8.04 -0.58
CA TYR A 136 -1.04 8.16 -1.40
C TYR A 136 -0.92 9.09 -2.63
N ASN A 137 0.09 9.96 -2.65
CA ASN A 137 0.38 10.87 -3.76
C ASN A 137 1.56 10.38 -4.62
N ASN A 138 2.17 9.25 -4.27
CA ASN A 138 3.30 8.70 -5.00
C ASN A 138 2.82 7.65 -6.00
N LYS A 139 2.64 8.07 -7.27
CA LYS A 139 2.14 7.20 -8.35
C LYS A 139 2.92 5.88 -8.45
N GLU A 140 4.25 5.91 -8.38
CA GLU A 140 5.08 4.72 -8.50
C GLU A 140 4.83 3.73 -7.36
N VAL A 141 4.69 4.20 -6.11
CA VAL A 141 4.33 3.33 -4.99
C VAL A 141 2.93 2.75 -5.16
N LEU A 142 1.96 3.55 -5.63
CA LEU A 142 0.60 3.08 -5.88
C LEU A 142 0.56 2.01 -6.98
N ASP A 143 1.31 2.18 -8.07
CA ASP A 143 1.40 1.21 -9.17
C ASP A 143 2.05 -0.11 -8.71
N LEU A 144 3.13 -0.02 -7.91
CA LEU A 144 3.77 -1.19 -7.29
C LEU A 144 2.85 -1.89 -6.28
N ALA A 145 2.13 -1.12 -5.46
CA ALA A 145 1.19 -1.65 -4.49
C ALA A 145 -0.01 -2.32 -5.17
N ALA A 146 -0.56 -1.73 -6.23
CA ALA A 146 -1.63 -2.33 -7.03
C ALA A 146 -1.20 -3.69 -7.60
N THR A 147 0.04 -3.77 -8.09
CA THR A 147 0.63 -5.02 -8.59
C THR A 147 0.75 -6.07 -7.47
N ALA A 148 1.30 -5.70 -6.31
CA ALA A 148 1.39 -6.61 -5.16
C ALA A 148 0.00 -7.04 -4.65
N LEU A 149 -0.95 -6.11 -4.52
CA LEU A 149 -2.31 -6.41 -4.10
C LEU A 149 -3.00 -7.37 -5.08
N ARG A 150 -2.80 -7.23 -6.39
CA ARG A 150 -3.40 -8.14 -7.39
C ARG A 150 -2.93 -9.58 -7.18
N THR A 151 -1.70 -9.77 -6.70
CA THR A 151 -1.14 -11.10 -6.40
C THR A 151 -1.61 -11.63 -5.05
N TYR A 152 -1.59 -10.80 -3.99
CA TYR A 152 -1.73 -11.27 -2.61
C TYR A 152 -3.11 -11.01 -1.97
N SER A 153 -4.00 -10.30 -2.64
CA SER A 153 -5.40 -10.14 -2.22
C SER A 153 -6.29 -11.23 -2.77
N THR A 154 -7.41 -11.44 -2.08
CA THR A 154 -8.48 -12.35 -2.49
C THR A 154 -9.79 -11.58 -2.56
N ASP A 155 -10.80 -12.16 -3.21
CA ASP A 155 -12.15 -11.57 -3.22
C ASP A 155 -12.75 -11.50 -1.80
N GLU A 156 -12.36 -12.43 -0.92
CA GLU A 156 -12.74 -12.40 0.50
C GLU A 156 -12.23 -11.14 1.22
N ASP A 157 -11.10 -10.57 0.79
CA ASP A 157 -10.62 -9.30 1.34
C ASP A 157 -11.57 -8.13 1.03
N ILE A 158 -12.17 -8.14 -0.17
CA ILE A 158 -13.18 -7.15 -0.57
C ILE A 158 -14.47 -7.38 0.22
N TYR A 159 -14.97 -8.61 0.25
CA TYR A 159 -16.24 -8.92 0.90
C TYR A 159 -16.20 -8.68 2.42
N SER A 160 -15.12 -9.08 3.08
CA SER A 160 -14.94 -8.82 4.52
C SER A 160 -14.91 -7.33 4.86
N ALA A 161 -14.28 -6.50 4.01
CA ALA A 161 -14.28 -5.05 4.20
C ALA A 161 -15.67 -4.43 4.00
N LEU A 162 -16.46 -4.95 3.04
CA LEU A 162 -17.82 -4.48 2.75
C LEU A 162 -18.85 -4.93 3.80
N GLN A 163 -18.58 -6.00 4.53
CA GLN A 163 -19.46 -6.49 5.61
C GLN A 163 -19.23 -5.78 6.95
N SER A 164 -18.26 -4.87 7.03
CA SER A 164 -17.98 -4.16 8.27
C SER A 164 -19.08 -3.17 8.63
N ASN A 165 -19.46 -3.14 9.91
CA ASN A 165 -20.45 -2.19 10.40
C ASN A 165 -19.90 -0.77 10.34
N VAL A 166 -20.68 0.17 9.81
CA VAL A 166 -20.31 1.58 9.72
C VAL A 166 -20.37 2.21 11.12
N VAL A 167 -19.25 2.16 11.82
CA VAL A 167 -19.04 2.75 13.14
C VAL A 167 -17.65 3.38 13.15
N VAL A 168 -17.49 4.55 13.78
CA VAL A 168 -16.20 5.24 13.87
C VAL A 168 -15.29 4.53 14.87
N THR A 169 -14.68 3.42 14.43
CA THR A 169 -13.73 2.62 15.22
C THR A 169 -12.44 2.35 14.44
N PRO A 170 -11.33 2.01 15.13
CA PRO A 170 -10.08 1.63 14.47
C PRO A 170 -10.25 0.46 13.48
N GLU A 171 -11.07 -0.54 13.82
CA GLU A 171 -11.31 -1.72 12.98
C GLU A 171 -12.04 -1.36 11.69
N PHE A 172 -13.02 -0.46 11.78
CA PHE A 172 -13.71 0.04 10.58
C PHE A 172 -12.79 0.91 9.74
N ALA A 173 -11.98 1.78 10.37
CA ALA A 173 -10.97 2.57 9.67
C ALA A 173 -9.96 1.70 8.90
N ASP A 174 -9.49 0.60 9.51
CA ASP A 174 -8.64 -0.39 8.84
C ASP A 174 -9.34 -1.10 7.68
N SER A 175 -10.63 -1.40 7.82
CA SER A 175 -11.45 -2.04 6.79
C SER A 175 -11.66 -1.13 5.57
N VAL A 176 -11.97 0.15 5.80
CA VAL A 176 -12.11 1.16 4.73
C VAL A 176 -10.76 1.44 4.07
N ALA A 177 -9.66 1.53 4.84
CA ALA A 177 -8.32 1.67 4.27
C ALA A 177 -7.96 0.49 3.36
N LYS A 178 -8.24 -0.74 3.81
CA LYS A 178 -8.07 -1.95 2.99
C LYS A 178 -8.88 -1.88 1.70
N LEU A 179 -10.17 -1.52 1.79
CA LEU A 179 -11.05 -1.38 0.62
C LEU A 179 -10.51 -0.31 -0.35
N SER A 180 -10.07 0.83 0.18
CA SER A 180 -9.47 1.91 -0.59
C SER A 180 -8.25 1.43 -1.37
N SER A 181 -7.32 0.72 -0.73
CA SER A 181 -6.13 0.16 -1.38
C SER A 181 -6.49 -0.89 -2.43
N LEU A 182 -7.45 -1.79 -2.15
CA LEU A 182 -7.91 -2.80 -3.11
C LEU A 182 -8.53 -2.18 -4.37
N MET A 183 -9.09 -0.98 -4.28
CA MET A 183 -9.62 -0.22 -5.42
C MET A 183 -8.52 0.46 -6.26
N LEU A 184 -7.24 0.32 -5.93
CA LEU A 184 -6.15 0.60 -6.87
C LEU A 184 -6.13 -0.41 -8.04
N ILE A 185 -6.75 -1.58 -7.84
CA ILE A 185 -6.96 -2.59 -8.87
C ILE A 185 -8.31 -2.27 -9.53
N GLU A 186 -8.28 -1.76 -10.76
CA GLU A 186 -9.49 -1.33 -11.47
C GLU A 186 -10.53 -2.45 -11.58
N GLU A 187 -10.08 -3.70 -11.72
CA GLU A 187 -10.91 -4.90 -11.79
C GLU A 187 -11.74 -5.14 -10.50
N ASN A 188 -11.33 -4.57 -9.36
CA ASN A 188 -12.06 -4.67 -8.10
C ASN A 188 -13.19 -3.64 -8.01
N VAL A 189 -13.12 -2.52 -8.74
CA VAL A 189 -14.12 -1.45 -8.64
C VAL A 189 -15.53 -1.95 -8.98
N PRO A 190 -15.77 -2.71 -10.07
CA PRO A 190 -17.10 -3.28 -10.33
C PRO A 190 -17.63 -4.16 -9.20
N LYS A 191 -16.76 -4.96 -8.55
CA LYS A 191 -17.14 -5.84 -7.43
C LYS A 191 -17.58 -5.01 -6.22
N VAL A 192 -16.86 -3.94 -5.91
CA VAL A 192 -17.23 -3.01 -4.82
C VAL A 192 -18.58 -2.35 -5.12
N VAL A 193 -18.77 -1.84 -6.34
CA VAL A 193 -20.01 -1.17 -6.75
C VAL A 193 -21.21 -2.12 -6.72
N SER A 194 -21.08 -3.35 -7.24
CA SER A 194 -22.18 -4.32 -7.25
C SER A 194 -22.61 -4.79 -5.86
N ASN A 195 -21.73 -4.64 -4.86
CA ASN A 195 -21.98 -5.02 -3.47
C ASN A 195 -22.27 -3.80 -2.58
N ASN A 196 -22.92 -2.78 -3.13
CA ASN A 196 -23.36 -1.58 -2.40
C ASN A 196 -22.21 -0.75 -1.76
N GLY A 197 -20.97 -0.91 -2.25
CA GLY A 197 -19.79 -0.28 -1.66
C GLY A 197 -19.81 1.25 -1.69
N ILE A 198 -20.40 1.87 -2.73
CA ILE A 198 -20.56 3.34 -2.80
C ILE A 198 -21.37 3.85 -1.60
N ASN A 199 -22.49 3.21 -1.29
CA ASN A 199 -23.34 3.62 -0.17
C ASN A 199 -22.63 3.40 1.17
N LEU A 200 -21.93 2.29 1.35
CA LEU A 200 -21.12 2.05 2.54
C LEU A 200 -20.07 3.15 2.76
N LEU A 201 -19.31 3.51 1.71
CA LEU A 201 -18.29 4.54 1.76
C LEU A 201 -18.89 5.92 2.04
N LEU A 202 -20.05 6.25 1.46
CA LEU A 202 -20.73 7.51 1.74
C LEU A 202 -21.32 7.58 3.15
N TYR A 203 -21.84 6.47 3.67
CA TYR A 203 -22.23 6.40 5.08
C TYR A 203 -21.03 6.54 6.02
N ALA A 204 -19.88 5.95 5.67
CA ALA A 204 -18.64 6.13 6.40
C ALA A 204 -18.20 7.60 6.44
N VAL A 205 -18.23 8.29 5.30
CA VAL A 205 -17.94 9.74 5.22
C VAL A 205 -18.90 10.53 6.12
N LYS A 206 -20.21 10.30 6.01
CA LYS A 206 -21.21 11.02 6.80
C LYS A 206 -21.03 10.79 8.30
N ALA A 207 -20.84 9.54 8.71
CA ALA A 207 -20.64 9.19 10.12
C ALA A 207 -19.35 9.81 10.69
N ALA A 208 -18.24 9.76 9.96
CA ALA A 208 -16.98 10.33 10.41
C ALA A 208 -16.97 11.87 10.35
N ALA A 209 -17.72 12.49 9.43
CA ALA A 209 -17.78 13.94 9.29
C ALA A 209 -18.57 14.61 10.43
N THR A 210 -19.50 13.91 11.07
CA THR A 210 -20.30 14.44 12.19
C THR A 210 -19.59 14.37 13.55
N GLU A 211 -18.53 13.58 13.65
CA GLU A 211 -17.73 13.44 14.86
C GLU A 211 -16.67 14.55 14.97
N GLU A 212 -16.18 14.77 16.20
CA GLU A 212 -14.98 15.60 16.38
C GLU A 212 -13.79 15.00 15.60
N PRO A 213 -12.89 15.85 15.05
CA PRO A 213 -11.71 15.36 14.34
C PRO A 213 -10.81 14.55 15.28
N THR A 214 -10.70 13.25 15.02
CA THR A 214 -9.79 12.31 15.68
C THR A 214 -8.93 11.63 14.62
N GLU A 215 -7.88 10.92 15.02
CA GLU A 215 -7.08 10.11 14.08
C GLU A 215 -7.96 9.07 13.36
N VAL A 216 -8.90 8.45 14.07
CA VAL A 216 -9.81 7.43 13.52
C VAL A 216 -10.80 8.04 12.53
N SER A 217 -11.49 9.13 12.90
CA SER A 217 -12.44 9.79 11.98
C SER A 217 -11.74 10.37 10.76
N THR A 218 -10.55 10.96 10.95
CA THR A 218 -9.69 11.45 9.86
C THR A 218 -9.33 10.31 8.90
N LYS A 219 -8.87 9.17 9.43
CA LYS A 219 -8.53 8.00 8.62
C LYS A 219 -9.73 7.50 7.82
N ILE A 220 -10.90 7.37 8.44
CA ILE A 220 -12.13 6.96 7.75
C ILE A 220 -12.48 7.94 6.62
N LEU A 221 -12.45 9.24 6.88
CA LEU A 221 -12.71 10.27 5.87
C LEU A 221 -11.75 10.14 4.70
N VAL A 222 -10.45 10.16 4.97
CA VAL A 222 -9.39 10.09 3.95
C VAL A 222 -9.50 8.82 3.12
N SER A 223 -9.55 7.64 3.75
CA SER A 223 -9.63 6.38 3.03
C SER A 223 -10.92 6.24 2.23
N SER A 224 -12.06 6.71 2.76
CA SER A 224 -13.36 6.65 2.07
C SER A 224 -13.42 7.58 0.87
N LEU A 225 -12.95 8.82 1.01
CA LEU A 225 -12.90 9.80 -0.08
C LEU A 225 -12.00 9.30 -1.22
N ARG A 226 -10.84 8.72 -0.89
CA ARG A 226 -9.95 8.08 -1.88
C ARG A 226 -10.62 6.90 -2.57
N ALA A 227 -11.32 6.04 -1.82
CA ALA A 227 -12.03 4.90 -2.39
C ALA A 227 -13.14 5.35 -3.35
N LEU A 228 -13.89 6.40 -2.98
CA LEU A 228 -14.92 7.00 -3.84
C LEU A 228 -14.31 7.65 -5.09
N SER A 229 -13.20 8.37 -4.96
CA SER A 229 -12.44 8.91 -6.10
C SER A 229 -12.01 7.79 -7.06
N ARG A 230 -11.45 6.69 -6.52
CA ARG A 230 -11.07 5.50 -7.30
C ARG A 230 -12.25 4.76 -7.92
N SER A 231 -13.48 4.98 -7.44
CA SER A 231 -14.68 4.39 -8.04
C SER A 231 -15.11 5.10 -9.33
N CYS A 232 -14.69 6.35 -9.52
CA CYS A 232 -15.04 7.23 -10.64
C CYS A 232 -14.25 6.91 -11.92
N ILE A 233 -14.14 5.64 -12.31
CA ILE A 233 -13.38 5.20 -13.50
C ILE A 233 -14.17 5.37 -14.82
N ASP A 234 -15.49 5.53 -14.74
CA ASP A 234 -16.35 5.79 -15.89
C ASP A 234 -17.59 6.61 -15.48
N GLU A 235 -18.27 7.17 -16.47
CA GLU A 235 -19.44 8.03 -16.27
C GLU A 235 -20.57 7.36 -15.48
N LYS A 236 -20.84 6.07 -15.71
CA LYS A 236 -21.91 5.36 -15.01
C LYS A 236 -21.60 5.30 -13.51
N LYS A 237 -20.34 5.08 -13.14
CA LYS A 237 -19.92 5.06 -11.73
C LYS A 237 -19.85 6.46 -11.13
N ILE A 238 -19.40 7.46 -11.88
CA ILE A 238 -19.47 8.87 -11.46
C ILE A 238 -20.90 9.25 -11.11
N TYR A 239 -21.86 8.96 -11.99
CA TYR A 239 -23.28 9.22 -11.72
C TYR A 239 -23.80 8.44 -10.51
N ALA A 240 -23.36 7.20 -10.30
CA ALA A 240 -23.76 6.43 -9.12
C ALA A 240 -23.31 7.11 -7.81
N VAL A 241 -22.09 7.66 -7.76
CA VAL A 241 -21.62 8.40 -6.59
C VAL A 241 -22.37 9.72 -6.42
N MET A 242 -22.61 10.46 -7.51
CA MET A 242 -23.37 11.72 -7.48
C MET A 242 -24.81 11.50 -7.00
N GLN A 243 -25.53 10.49 -7.54
CA GLN A 243 -26.90 10.17 -7.16
C GLN A 243 -27.02 9.71 -5.70
N ALA A 244 -25.99 9.06 -5.16
CA ALA A 244 -25.95 8.68 -3.75
C ALA A 244 -25.63 9.88 -2.81
N GLY A 245 -25.46 11.08 -3.36
CA GLY A 245 -25.21 12.32 -2.60
C GLY A 245 -23.72 12.56 -2.30
N GLY A 246 -22.81 12.03 -3.13
CA GLY A 246 -21.37 12.17 -2.92
C GLY A 246 -20.89 13.61 -2.92
N VAL A 247 -21.36 14.44 -3.86
CA VAL A 247 -20.98 15.86 -3.96
C VAL A 247 -21.27 16.60 -2.65
N THR A 248 -22.52 16.51 -2.17
CA THR A 248 -22.93 17.16 -0.92
C THR A 248 -22.12 16.65 0.27
N ALA A 249 -21.83 15.34 0.34
CA ALA A 249 -21.01 14.77 1.39
C ALA A 249 -19.56 15.31 1.37
N PHE A 250 -18.97 15.49 0.18
CA PHE A 250 -17.60 15.99 0.05
C PHE A 250 -17.50 17.47 0.41
N LEU A 251 -18.45 18.29 -0.06
CA LEU A 251 -18.52 19.71 0.28
C LEU A 251 -18.78 19.91 1.78
N SER A 252 -19.68 19.12 2.38
CA SER A 252 -19.90 19.13 3.83
C SER A 252 -18.64 18.74 4.60
N THR A 253 -17.89 17.75 4.10
CA THR A 253 -16.62 17.34 4.73
C THR A 253 -15.59 18.47 4.67
N LEU A 254 -15.46 19.17 3.54
CA LEU A 254 -14.59 20.34 3.41
C LEU A 254 -15.00 21.48 4.35
N SER A 255 -16.31 21.69 4.55
CA SER A 255 -16.80 22.71 5.48
C SER A 255 -16.47 22.40 6.93
N THR A 256 -16.59 21.13 7.35
CA THR A 256 -16.41 20.73 8.76
C THR A 256 -14.95 20.41 9.10
N HIS A 257 -14.22 19.78 8.18
CA HIS A 257 -12.87 19.24 8.38
C HIS A 257 -11.81 19.92 7.50
N GLY A 258 -12.12 21.06 6.88
CA GLY A 258 -11.24 21.72 5.89
C GLY A 258 -9.87 22.18 6.41
N GLN A 259 -9.68 22.24 7.73
CA GLN A 259 -8.38 22.54 8.36
C GLN A 259 -7.42 21.34 8.34
N ASN A 260 -7.93 20.11 8.16
CA ASN A 260 -7.11 18.93 8.01
C ASN A 260 -6.67 18.79 6.54
N VAL A 261 -5.37 18.94 6.29
CA VAL A 261 -4.78 18.94 4.95
C VAL A 261 -5.07 17.65 4.19
N ASP A 262 -4.94 16.47 4.83
CA ASP A 262 -5.14 15.19 4.16
C ASP A 262 -6.61 14.94 3.79
N VAL A 263 -7.54 15.36 4.65
CA VAL A 263 -8.98 15.31 4.37
C VAL A 263 -9.32 16.26 3.21
N THR A 264 -8.81 17.49 3.25
CA THR A 264 -9.04 18.49 2.20
C THR A 264 -8.52 18.01 0.85
N ILE A 265 -7.29 17.50 0.78
CA ILE A 265 -6.73 16.95 -0.46
C ILE A 265 -7.59 15.80 -0.98
N SER A 266 -7.96 14.85 -0.11
CA SER A 266 -8.73 13.67 -0.51
C SER A 266 -10.14 14.04 -1.00
N ALA A 267 -10.80 15.03 -0.37
CA ALA A 267 -12.10 15.52 -0.77
C ALA A 267 -12.03 16.27 -2.11
N LEU A 268 -11.00 17.10 -2.31
CA LEU A 268 -10.79 17.80 -3.58
C LEU A 268 -10.48 16.83 -4.73
N GLN A 269 -9.66 15.79 -4.50
CA GLN A 269 -9.41 14.74 -5.48
C GLN A 269 -10.67 13.93 -5.82
N ALA A 270 -11.53 13.69 -4.83
CA ALA A 270 -12.81 13.03 -5.08
C ALA A 270 -13.75 13.90 -5.93
N LEU A 271 -13.81 15.22 -5.68
CA LEU A 271 -14.54 16.16 -6.53
C LEU A 271 -13.94 16.24 -7.94
N GLU A 272 -12.62 16.35 -8.06
CA GLU A 272 -11.88 16.37 -9.33
C GLU A 272 -12.23 15.16 -10.19
N SER A 273 -12.28 13.96 -9.60
CA SER A 273 -12.60 12.72 -10.32
C SER A 273 -13.99 12.70 -10.97
N MET A 274 -14.89 13.61 -10.59
CA MET A 274 -16.23 13.75 -11.17
C MET A 274 -16.29 14.80 -12.29
N ILE A 275 -15.26 15.65 -12.43
CA ILE A 275 -15.21 16.74 -13.41
C ILE A 275 -14.71 16.21 -14.76
N THR A 276 -15.46 15.26 -15.33
CA THR A 276 -15.16 14.67 -16.65
C THR A 276 -15.88 15.37 -17.80
N ARG A 277 -16.98 16.08 -17.52
CA ARG A 277 -17.84 16.75 -18.52
C ARG A 277 -18.47 18.04 -17.97
N PRO A 278 -18.87 19.00 -18.84
CA PRO A 278 -19.52 20.24 -18.42
C PRO A 278 -20.77 20.03 -17.55
N GLU A 279 -21.58 19.01 -17.83
CA GLU A 279 -22.82 18.73 -17.09
C GLU A 279 -22.54 18.34 -15.63
N ASN A 280 -21.43 17.64 -15.38
CA ASN A 280 -21.01 17.29 -14.02
C ASN A 280 -20.57 18.54 -13.25
N VAL A 281 -19.90 19.48 -13.94
CA VAL A 281 -19.53 20.78 -13.36
C VAL A 281 -20.76 21.61 -13.04
N GLU A 282 -21.75 21.66 -13.93
CA GLU A 282 -23.01 22.36 -13.66
C GLU A 282 -23.73 21.79 -12.45
N PHE A 283 -23.74 20.47 -12.28
CA PHE A 283 -24.31 19.83 -11.10
C PHE A 283 -23.54 20.22 -9.83
N LEU A 284 -22.21 20.15 -9.86
CA LEU A 284 -21.35 20.54 -8.73
C LEU A 284 -21.59 21.99 -8.29
N LEU A 285 -21.75 22.92 -9.24
CA LEU A 285 -21.98 24.34 -8.96
C LEU A 285 -23.37 24.65 -8.37
N ARG A 286 -24.32 23.70 -8.43
CA ARG A 286 -25.68 23.85 -7.91
C ARG A 286 -25.87 23.23 -6.52
N CYS A 287 -24.91 22.45 -6.04
CA CYS A 287 -24.93 21.80 -4.73
C CYS A 287 -24.37 22.71 -3.64
#